data_AF-A0A0D6M5N0-F1
#
_entry.id   AF-A0A0D6M5N0-F1
#
_cell.length_a   1.000
_cell.length_b   1.000
_cell.length_c   1.000
_cell.angle_alpha   90.00
_cell.angle_beta   90.00
_cell.angle_gamma   90.00
#
_symmetry.space_group_name_H-M   'P 1'
#
loop_
_entity.id
_entity.type
_entity.pdbx_description
1 polymer ?
#
loop_
_entity_poly.entity_id
_entity_poly.type
_entity_poly.pdbx_seq_one_letter_code
_entity_poly.pdbx_strand_id
1 'polypeptide(L)' 'MSFATLVVLLSLVTSSVSFLKCYDTDMKSKECHPMQLWCVEWRNDTTVTRGCADVNLCPDEEDG' A
#
# COMPACT_ATOMS: atom_id res chain seq x y z
N MET A 1 18.84 -29.61 -17.16
CA MET A 1 17.74 -29.10 -16.30
C MET A 1 16.44 -29.26 -17.09
N SER A 2 15.46 -30.00 -16.56
CA SER A 2 14.24 -30.33 -17.31
C SER A 2 13.31 -29.12 -17.39
N PHE A 3 12.62 -28.89 -18.52
CA PHE A 3 11.68 -27.77 -18.69
C PHE A 3 10.64 -27.71 -17.56
N ALA A 4 10.24 -28.88 -17.04
CA ALA A 4 9.33 -29.00 -15.89
C ALA A 4 9.86 -28.33 -14.62
N THR A 5 11.16 -28.44 -14.35
CA THR A 5 11.78 -27.81 -13.16
C THR A 5 11.83 -26.29 -13.27
N LEU A 6 11.97 -25.73 -14.48
CA LEU A 6 11.97 -24.28 -14.70
C LEU A 6 10.57 -23.66 -14.50
N VAL A 7 9.52 -24.35 -14.98
CA VAL A 7 8.12 -23.89 -14.85
C VAL A 7 7.65 -23.91 -13.40
N VAL A 8 8.03 -24.94 -12.63
CA VAL A 8 7.72 -25.03 -11.20
C VAL A 8 8.42 -23.92 -10.42
N LEU A 9 9.70 -23.63 -10.73
CA LEU A 9 10.41 -22.54 -10.06
C LEU A 9 9.77 -21.17 -10.36
N LEU A 10 9.34 -20.93 -11.60
CA LEU A 10 8.68 -19.67 -12.01
C LEU A 10 7.33 -19.45 -11.32
N SER A 11 6.52 -20.50 -11.10
CA SER A 11 5.23 -20.35 -10.45
C SER A 11 5.34 -20.03 -8.95
N LEU A 12 6.37 -20.54 -8.26
CA LEU A 12 6.62 -20.19 -6.86
C LEU A 12 7.02 -18.71 -6.66
N VAL A 13 7.65 -18.05 -7.64
CA VAL A 13 8.07 -16.63 -7.50
C VAL A 13 6.89 -15.66 -7.58
N THR A 14 5.76 -16.07 -8.16
CA THR A 14 4.61 -15.17 -8.39
C THR A 14 3.69 -14.99 -7.18
N SER A 15 3.88 -15.75 -6.09
CA SER A 15 2.86 -15.90 -5.04
C SER A 15 2.88 -14.86 -3.92
N SER A 16 3.75 -13.84 -3.96
CA SER A 16 3.81 -12.85 -2.89
C SER A 16 3.91 -11.42 -3.41
N VAL A 17 2.92 -10.99 -4.21
CA VAL A 17 2.65 -9.56 -4.37
C VAL A 17 1.90 -9.11 -3.12
N SER A 18 2.64 -8.70 -2.10
CA SER A 18 2.06 -8.12 -0.88
C SER A 18 1.58 -6.70 -1.18
N PHE A 19 0.27 -6.51 -1.32
CA PHE A 19 -0.33 -5.19 -1.35
C PHE A 19 -0.28 -4.57 0.04
N LEU A 20 0.05 -3.28 0.10
CA LEU A 20 0.03 -2.53 1.35
C LEU A 20 -1.40 -2.54 1.92
N LYS A 21 -1.51 -2.78 3.23
CA LYS A 21 -2.78 -2.66 3.97
C LYS A 21 -2.64 -1.56 5.00
N CYS A 22 -3.56 -0.60 4.96
CA CYS A 22 -3.61 0.49 5.93
C CYS A 22 -4.95 0.49 6.66
N TYR A 23 -4.98 1.15 7.82
CA TYR A 23 -6.24 1.41 8.52
C TYR A 23 -6.93 2.63 7.93
N ASP A 24 -8.22 2.50 7.68
CA ASP A 24 -9.11 3.62 7.39
C ASP A 24 -9.45 4.36 8.70
N THR A 25 -10.16 5.48 8.58
CA THR A 25 -10.68 6.31 9.69
C THR A 25 -11.50 5.49 10.68
N ASP A 26 -12.23 4.48 10.21
CA ASP A 26 -13.01 3.55 11.03
C ASP A 26 -12.17 2.44 11.72
N MET A 27 -10.83 2.53 11.70
CA MET A 27 -9.91 1.49 12.18
C MET A 27 -10.10 0.12 11.50
N LYS A 28 -10.64 0.11 10.28
CA LYS A 28 -10.75 -1.10 9.46
C LYS A 28 -9.54 -1.19 8.54
N SER A 29 -8.91 -2.36 8.48
CA SER A 29 -7.83 -2.59 7.52
C SER A 29 -8.41 -2.70 6.10
N LYS A 30 -7.78 -2.02 5.15
CA LYS A 30 -8.12 -2.06 3.73
C LYS A 30 -6.86 -2.21 2.89
N GLU A 31 -7.01 -2.88 1.75
CA GLU A 31 -5.96 -2.96 0.73
C GLU A 31 -5.83 -1.63 0.00
N CYS A 32 -4.60 -1.15 -0.09
CA CYS A 32 -4.24 0.04 -0.82
C CYS A 32 -4.11 -0.26 -2.31
N HIS A 33 -4.25 0.77 -3.15
CA HIS A 33 -3.92 0.64 -4.56
C HIS A 33 -2.44 0.29 -4.75
N PRO A 34 -2.07 -0.39 -5.84
CA PRO A 34 -0.69 -0.83 -6.07
C PRO A 34 0.35 0.30 -6.10
N MET A 35 -0.07 1.52 -6.45
CA MET A 35 0.78 2.73 -6.45
C MET A 35 0.90 3.39 -5.07
N GLN A 36 -0.01 3.08 -4.14
CA GLN A 36 -0.03 3.66 -2.81
C GLN A 36 0.89 2.87 -1.88
N LEU A 37 2.10 3.38 -1.70
CA LEU A 37 3.18 2.72 -0.96
C LEU A 37 3.27 3.13 0.51
N TRP A 38 2.40 4.03 0.99
CA TRP A 38 2.45 4.56 2.35
C TRP A 38 1.09 4.55 3.05
N CYS A 39 1.11 4.34 4.37
CA CYS A 39 -0.03 4.60 5.25
C CYS A 39 0.12 5.99 5.86
N VAL A 40 -0.90 6.83 5.74
CA VAL A 40 -0.88 8.21 6.23
C VAL A 40 -1.99 8.46 7.24
N GLU A 41 -1.70 9.35 8.19
CA GLU A 41 -2.68 9.92 9.12
C GLU A 41 -2.68 11.43 8.92
N TRP A 42 -3.84 11.98 8.58
CA TRP A 42 -4.11 13.40 8.47
C TRP A 42 -4.89 13.86 9.69
N ARG A 43 -4.43 14.92 10.35
CA ARG A 43 -5.13 15.53 11.49
C ARG A 43 -5.51 16.96 11.15
N ASN A 44 -6.81 17.25 11.19
CA ASN A 44 -7.36 18.59 11.05
C ASN A 44 -8.16 18.92 12.31
N ASP A 45 -7.58 19.75 13.18
CA ASP A 45 -8.04 20.08 14.53
C ASP A 45 -8.37 18.84 15.39
N THR A 46 -9.63 18.39 15.34
CA THR A 46 -10.17 17.25 16.09
C THR A 46 -10.47 16.03 15.22
N THR A 47 -10.47 16.21 13.90
CA THR A 47 -10.75 15.13 12.94
C THR A 47 -9.44 14.44 12.57
N VAL A 48 -9.43 13.11 12.68
CA VAL A 48 -8.31 12.27 12.25
C VAL A 48 -8.77 11.39 11.10
N THR A 49 -8.14 11.54 9.95
CA THR A 49 -8.39 10.74 8.76
C THR A 49 -7.19 9.84 8.49
N ARG A 50 -7.43 8.55 8.22
CA ARG A 50 -6.35 7.59 7.91
C ARG A 50 -6.60 6.93 6.56
N GLY A 51 -5.53 6.59 5.86
CA GLY A 51 -5.65 5.92 4.58
C GLY A 51 -4.31 5.60 3.92
N CYS A 52 -4.38 5.35 2.63
CA CYS A 52 -3.25 5.01 1.77
C CYS A 52 -2.83 6.22 0.93
N ALA A 53 -1.52 6.45 0.78
CA ALA A 53 -0.98 7.52 -0.05
C ALA A 53 0.05 7.00 -1.05
N ASP A 54 0.09 7.65 -2.21
CA ASP A 54 1.16 7.52 -3.20
C ASP A 54 2.37 8.38 -2.80
N VAL A 55 3.53 8.11 -3.38
CA VAL A 55 4.76 8.89 -3.19
C VAL A 55 4.56 10.38 -3.52
N ASN A 56 3.64 10.71 -4.43
CA ASN A 56 3.35 12.09 -4.82
C ASN A 56 2.37 12.84 -3.91
N LEU A 57 1.92 12.24 -2.80
CA LEU A 57 0.81 12.75 -1.98
C LEU A 57 1.19 12.98 -0.51
N CYS A 58 2.47 13.15 -0.21
CA CYS A 58 2.83 14.10 0.83
C CYS A 58 2.82 15.47 0.13
N PRO A 59 1.71 16.23 0.10
CA PRO A 59 1.88 17.65 -0.06
C PRO A 59 2.76 18.04 1.11
N ASP A 60 4.01 18.40 0.82
CA ASP A 60 4.69 19.41 1.62
C ASP A 60 3.62 20.43 1.97
N GLU A 61 3.44 20.72 3.26
CA GLU A 61 2.54 21.77 3.72
C GLU A 61 2.59 22.91 2.71
N GLU A 62 1.51 23.10 1.95
CA GLU A 62 1.46 24.22 1.04
C GLU A 62 1.40 25.44 1.95
N ASP A 63 2.51 26.18 2.03
CA ASP A 63 2.61 27.52 2.57
C ASP A 63 1.36 28.34 2.16
N GLY A 64 0.42 28.53 3.09
CA GLY A 64 -0.85 29.24 2.87
C GLY A 64 -1.82 29.21 4.05
#